data_AF-A0A6P0Y1Y3-F1
#
_entry.id   AF-A0A6P0Y1Y3-F1
#
_cell.length_a   1.000
_cell.length_b   1.000
_cell.length_c   1.000
_cell.angle_alpha   90.00
_cell.angle_beta   90.00
_cell.angle_gamma   90.00
#
_symmetry.space_group_name_H-M   'P 1'
#
loop_
_entity.id
_entity.type
_entity.pdbx_description
1 polymer ?
#
loop_
_entity_poly.entity_id
_entity_poly.type
_entity_poly.pdbx_seq_one_letter_code
_entity_poly.pdbx_strand_id
1 'polypeptide(L)' 'MIVFIDNCVLGLLSSPNEKLEVQKCQEWLYSLLSKGVYVVSYDLCDYEVRRSLLLDSIRRTSNTNLKK' A
#
# COMPACT_ATOMS: atom_id res chain seq x y z
N MET A 1 8.89 -5.84 -20.35
CA MET A 1 8.26 -6.71 -19.32
C MET A 1 7.24 -5.88 -18.57
N ILE A 2 6.04 -6.41 -18.35
CA ILE A 2 4.98 -5.73 -17.58
C ILE A 2 4.75 -6.53 -16.29
N VAL A 3 4.67 -5.84 -15.15
CA VAL A 3 4.36 -6.41 -13.84
C VAL A 3 3.05 -5.83 -13.35
N PHE A 4 2.09 -6.71 -13.06
CA PHE A 4 0.81 -6.33 -12.45
C PHE A 4 0.93 -6.43 -10.93
N ILE A 5 0.55 -5.35 -10.24
CA ILE A 5 0.51 -5.28 -8.78
C ILE A 5 -0.92 -5.47 -8.30
N ASP A 6 -1.12 -6.49 -7.46
CA ASP A 6 -2.37 -6.74 -6.76
C ASP A 6 -2.54 -5.83 -5.52
N ASN A 7 -3.76 -5.75 -4.99
CA ASN A 7 -4.13 -4.93 -3.85
C ASN A 7 -3.28 -5.19 -2.60
N CYS A 8 -2.86 -6.43 -2.35
CA CYS A 8 -2.08 -6.82 -1.17
C CYS A 8 -0.67 -6.22 -1.21
N VAL A 9 -0.03 -6.27 -2.38
CA VAL A 9 1.28 -5.67 -2.60
C VAL A 9 1.18 -4.16 -2.58
N LEU A 10 0.15 -3.58 -3.21
CA LEU A 10 -0.09 -2.13 -3.18
C LEU A 10 -0.36 -1.63 -1.75
N GLY A 11 -1.10 -2.39 -0.95
CA GLY A 11 -1.34 -2.10 0.46
C GLY A 11 -0.08 -2.18 1.31
N LEU A 12 0.79 -3.16 1.06
CA LEU A 12 2.09 -3.26 1.72
C LEU A 12 3.01 -2.08 1.34
N LEU A 13 3.07 -1.71 0.07
CA LEU A 13 3.84 -0.57 -0.43
C LEU A 13 3.35 0.77 0.14
N SER A 14 2.04 0.90 0.35
CA SER A 14 1.38 2.12 0.87
C SER A 14 1.34 2.19 2.39
N SER A 15 1.84 1.16 3.08
CA SER A 15 1.84 1.08 4.54
C SER A 15 2.80 2.11 5.15
N PRO A 16 2.36 2.93 6.13
CA PRO A 16 3.23 3.85 6.85
C PRO A 16 4.13 3.14 7.88
N ASN A 17 4.07 1.80 7.97
CA ASN A 17 4.86 1.03 8.92
C ASN A 17 6.29 0.80 8.41
N GLU A 18 7.28 0.96 9.28
CA GLU A 18 8.70 0.70 8.97
C GLU A 18 9.12 -0.77 9.18
N LYS A 19 8.19 -1.71 8.98
CA LYS A 19 8.52 -3.14 9.11
C LYS A 19 9.50 -3.54 8.00
N LEU A 20 10.43 -4.44 8.31
CA LEU A 20 11.42 -4.95 7.36
C LEU A 20 10.79 -5.48 6.07
N GLU A 21 9.62 -6.10 6.17
CA GLU A 21 8.86 -6.61 5.01
C GLU A 21 8.39 -5.49 4.06
N VAL A 22 7.95 -4.36 4.61
CA VAL A 22 7.53 -3.17 3.84
C VAL A 22 8.73 -2.61 3.09
N GLN A 23 9.86 -2.44 3.79
CA GLN A 23 11.10 -1.94 3.20
C GLN A 23 11.59 -2.84 2.05
N LYS A 24 11.63 -4.16 2.26
CA LYS A 24 11.99 -5.13 1.22
C LYS A 24 11.05 -5.08 0.01
N CYS A 25 9.75 -4.88 0.25
CA CYS A 25 8.78 -4.74 -0.84
C CYS A 25 9.00 -3.44 -1.64
N GLN A 26 9.31 -2.34 -0.96
CA GLN A 26 9.65 -1.08 -1.62
C GLN A 26 10.95 -1.18 -2.42
N GLU A 27 11.99 -1.78 -1.86
CA GLU A 27 13.27 -2.05 -2.56
C GLU A 27 13.06 -2.93 -3.79
N TRP A 28 12.21 -3.95 -3.70
CA TRP A 28 11.81 -4.78 -4.84
C TRP A 28 11.16 -3.93 -5.94
N LEU A 29 10.21 -3.07 -5.60
CA LEU A 29 9.57 -2.18 -6.57
C LEU A 29 10.60 -1.24 -7.22
N TYR A 30 11.46 -0.60 -6.43
CA TYR A 30 12.50 0.29 -6.96
C TYR A 30 13.51 -0.45 -7.85
N SER A 31 13.82 -1.72 -7.55
CA SER A 31 14.65 -2.57 -8.41
C SER A 31 13.97 -2.83 -9.77
N LEU A 32 12.65 -2.99 -9.81
CA LEU A 32 11.91 -3.12 -11.07
C LEU A 32 11.90 -1.80 -11.85
N LEU A 33 11.59 -0.69 -11.20
CA LEU A 33 11.52 0.63 -11.84
C LEU A 33 12.88 1.06 -12.41
N SER A 34 13.98 0.83 -11.67
CA SER A 34 15.34 1.15 -12.14
C SER A 34 15.77 0.34 -13.37
N LYS A 35 15.14 -0.81 -13.62
CA LYS A 35 15.35 -1.64 -14.82
C LYS A 35 14.41 -1.26 -15.98
N GLY A 36 13.63 -0.19 -15.84
CA GLY A 36 12.66 0.24 -16.85
C GLY A 36 11.46 -0.71 -17.00
N VAL A 37 11.15 -1.51 -15.96
CA VAL A 37 9.99 -2.40 -15.98
C VAL A 37 8.72 -1.58 -15.87
N TYR A 38 7.74 -1.88 -16.74
CA TYR A 38 6.44 -1.22 -16.69
C TYR A 38 5.58 -1.87 -15.61
N VAL A 39 5.30 -1.12 -14.55
CA VAL A 39 4.53 -1.60 -13.40
C VAL A 39 3.14 -0.97 -13.46
N VAL A 40 2.11 -1.79 -13.39
CA VAL A 40 0.72 -1.35 -13.46
C VAL A 40 -0.09 -1.99 -12.34
N SER A 41 -1.16 -1.32 -11.93
CA SER A 41 -2.20 -1.89 -11.08
C SER A 41 -3.56 -1.53 -11.66
N TYR A 42 -4.61 -2.22 -11.23
CA TYR A 42 -5.97 -1.96 -11.68
C TYR A 42 -6.65 -0.96 -10.75
N ASP A 43 -7.58 -0.16 -11.29
CA ASP A 43 -8.29 0.87 -10.53
C ASP A 43 -9.05 0.31 -9.31
N LEU A 44 -9.53 -0.94 -9.40
CA LEU A 44 -10.16 -1.61 -8.26
C LEU A 44 -9.16 -1.86 -7.12
N CYS A 45 -7.93 -2.25 -7.42
CA CYS A 45 -6.89 -2.46 -6.41
C CYS A 45 -6.56 -1.14 -5.70
N ASP A 46 -6.43 -0.05 -6.46
CA ASP A 46 -6.24 1.30 -5.91
C ASP A 46 -7.43 1.73 -5.04
N TYR A 47 -8.67 1.50 -5.49
CA TYR A 47 -9.88 1.76 -4.73
C TYR A 47 -9.91 0.98 -3.40
N GLU A 48 -9.61 -0.32 -3.42
CA GLU A 48 -9.63 -1.17 -2.22
C GLU A 48 -8.60 -0.73 -1.18
N VAL A 49 -7.38 -0.38 -1.61
CA VAL A 49 -6.33 0.12 -0.71
C VAL A 49 -6.72 1.48 -0.14
N ARG A 50 -7.15 2.43 -0.97
CA ARG A 50 -7.58 3.76 -0.51
C ARG A 50 -8.76 3.69 0.45
N ARG A 51 -9.76 2.86 0.15
CA ARG A 51 -10.92 2.62 1.02
C ARG A 51 -10.48 2.07 2.38
N SER A 52 -9.56 1.12 2.40
CA SER A 52 -9.05 0.50 3.64
C SER A 52 -8.32 1.53 4.51
N LEU A 53 -7.44 2.35 3.91
CA LEU A 53 -6.76 3.43 4.61
C LEU A 53 -7.73 4.47 5.19
N LEU A 54 -8.77 4.85 4.44
CA LEU A 54 -9.78 5.78 4.91
C LEU A 54 -10.59 5.20 6.07
N LEU A 55 -11.02 3.94 5.98
CA LEU A 55 -11.72 3.25 7.07
C LEU A 55 -10.86 3.14 8.34
N ASP A 56 -9.58 2.85 8.20
CA ASP A 56 -8.65 2.80 9.33
C ASP A 56 -8.46 4.17 9.97
N SER A 57 -8.42 5.25 9.17
CA SER A 57 -8.36 6.62 9.71
C SER A 57 -9.60 6.94 10.56
N ILE A 58 -10.80 6.62 10.07
CA ILE A 58 -12.07 6.83 10.79
C ILE A 58 -12.10 6.04 12.09
N ARG A 59 -11.67 4.77 12.07
CA ARG A 59 -11.60 3.90 13.27
C ARG A 59 -10.63 4.43 14.32
N ARG A 60 -9.50 5.00 13.90
CA ARG A 60 -8.55 5.64 14.82
C ARG A 60 -9.18 6.86 15.47
N THR A 61 -9.86 7.71 14.71
CA THR A 61 -10.58 8.88 15.23
C THR A 61 -11.67 8.49 16.23
N SER A 62 -12.49 7.47 15.95
CA SER A 62 -13.52 7.02 16.90
C SER A 62 -12.90 6.50 18.21
N ASN A 63 -11.81 5.73 18.12
CA ASN A 63 -11.11 5.22 19.31
C ASN A 63 -10.48 6.32 20.17
N THR A 64 -10.01 7.42 19.57
CA THR A 64 -9.49 8.55 20.35
C THR A 64 -10.57 9.32 21.11
N ASN A 65 -11.81 9.36 20.61
CA ASN A 65 -12.93 10.03 21.26
C ASN A 65 -13.51 9.21 22.42
N LEU A 66 -13.40 7.88 22.38
CA LEU A 66 -13.84 6.97 23.46
C LEU A 66 -12.89 6.90 24.65
N LYS A 67 -11.65 7.43 24.52
CA LYS A 67 -10.63 7.44 25.58
C LYS A 67 -10.52 8.79 26.33
N LYS A 68 -11.42 9.73 26.05
CA LYS A 68 -11.49 11.04 26.73
C LYS A 68 -12.58 11.06 27.79
#